data_AF-P9WM48-F1
#
_entry.id   AF-P9WM48-F1
#
_cell.length_a   1.000
_cell.length_b   1.000
_cell.length_c   1.000
_cell.angle_alpha   90.00
_cell.angle_beta   90.00
_cell.angle_gamma   90.00
#
_symmetry.space_group_name_H-M   'P 1'
#
loop_
_entity.id
_entity.type
_entity.pdbx_description
1 polymer ?
#
loop_
_entity_poly.entity_id
_entity_poly.type
_entity_poly.pdbx_seq_one_letter_code
_entity_poly.pdbx_strand_id
1 'polypeptide(L)'
;MVLARPDAVFAPARNRCHVSLPVNAMSLKMKVCNHVIMRHHHMHGRRYGRPGGWQQAQQPDASGAAEWFAGRLPEDWFDGDPTVIVDREEITVIGKLPGLESPEEESAARASGRVSRFRDETRPERMTIADEAQNRYGRKVSWGVEVGGERILFTHIAVPVMTRLKQPERQVLDTLVDAGVARSRSDALAWSVKLVGEHTEEWLAKLRTAMSAVDDLRAQGPDLPA
;
A
#
# COMPACT_ATOMS: atom_id res chain seq x y z
N MET A 1 10.78 -35.35 30.81
CA MET A 1 12.25 -35.51 30.73
C MET A 1 12.59 -36.13 29.38
N VAL A 2 12.62 -35.32 28.32
CA VAL A 2 13.27 -35.63 27.05
C VAL A 2 13.93 -34.31 26.63
N LEU A 3 15.25 -34.36 26.55
CA LEU A 3 16.17 -33.27 26.24
C LEU A 3 16.49 -33.25 24.74
N ALA A 4 17.11 -32.13 24.34
CA ALA A 4 17.95 -31.88 23.15
C ALA A 4 17.19 -31.33 21.93
N ARG A 5 17.64 -30.25 21.26
CA ARG A 5 18.83 -29.38 21.35
C ARG A 5 18.57 -28.13 20.47
N PRO A 6 19.10 -26.93 20.79
CA PRO A 6 19.20 -25.81 19.86
C PRO A 6 20.56 -25.83 19.14
N ASP A 7 20.66 -25.27 17.92
CA ASP A 7 21.84 -24.59 17.36
C ASP A 7 21.68 -24.38 15.84
N ALA A 8 21.55 -23.12 15.41
CA ALA A 8 22.02 -22.66 14.09
C ALA A 8 22.11 -21.12 14.08
N VAL A 9 23.33 -20.67 14.35
CA VAL A 9 23.82 -19.29 14.18
C VAL A 9 23.93 -18.98 12.68
N PHE A 10 23.40 -17.84 12.23
CA PHE A 10 23.70 -17.30 10.89
C PHE A 10 24.19 -15.85 11.02
N ALA A 11 25.44 -15.64 10.61
CA ALA A 11 26.15 -14.37 10.62
C ALA A 11 25.93 -13.60 9.29
N PRO A 12 25.91 -12.26 9.29
CA PRO A 12 25.77 -11.47 8.07
C PRO A 12 27.12 -11.21 7.40
N ALA A 13 27.20 -11.51 6.10
CA ALA A 13 28.35 -11.19 5.25
C ALA A 13 28.38 -9.68 4.97
N ARG A 14 29.50 -9.03 5.36
CA ARG A 14 29.87 -7.67 4.96
C ARG A 14 30.46 -7.71 3.55
N ASN A 15 29.93 -6.92 2.62
CA ASN A 15 30.66 -6.55 1.41
C ASN A 15 30.75 -5.03 1.30
N ARG A 16 31.95 -4.50 1.55
CA ARG A 16 32.37 -3.13 1.24
C ARG A 16 32.86 -3.11 -0.20
N CYS A 17 32.27 -2.28 -1.05
CA CYS A 17 32.93 -1.80 -2.26
C CYS A 17 33.18 -0.30 -2.11
N HIS A 18 34.48 0.03 -1.97
CA HIS A 18 35.02 1.36 -2.09
C HIS A 18 34.97 1.77 -3.57
N VAL A 19 34.27 2.86 -3.91
CA VAL A 19 34.57 3.61 -5.13
C VAL A 19 34.66 5.08 -4.75
N SER A 20 35.88 5.58 -4.86
CA SER A 20 36.28 6.96 -4.67
C SER A 20 36.09 7.70 -5.99
N LEU A 21 35.33 8.79 -5.99
CA LEU A 21 35.40 9.82 -7.03
C LEU A 21 35.28 11.19 -6.34
N PRO A 22 36.27 12.09 -6.51
CA PRO A 22 36.10 13.50 -6.17
C PRO A 22 35.46 14.22 -7.36
N VAL A 23 34.83 15.38 -7.12
CA VAL A 23 34.93 16.62 -7.92
C VAL A 23 33.94 17.66 -7.38
N ASN A 24 34.55 18.70 -6.79
CA ASN A 24 34.23 20.12 -6.80
C ASN A 24 32.79 20.64 -6.99
N ALA A 25 32.42 21.45 -6.00
CA ALA A 25 32.01 22.86 -6.10
C ALA A 25 30.88 23.23 -7.08
N MET A 26 29.74 23.66 -6.55
CA MET A 26 29.43 25.09 -6.51
C MET A 26 28.14 25.36 -5.72
N SER A 27 28.25 26.43 -4.93
CA SER A 27 27.24 27.14 -4.17
C SER A 27 25.97 27.43 -4.98
N LEU A 28 24.79 27.11 -4.45
CA LEU A 28 23.60 27.91 -4.70
C LEU A 28 22.72 27.99 -3.44
N LYS A 29 22.66 29.21 -2.89
CA LYS A 29 21.73 29.62 -1.85
C LYS A 29 20.30 29.54 -2.41
N MET A 30 19.39 28.86 -1.72
CA MET A 30 17.96 29.06 -1.92
C MET A 30 17.26 29.23 -0.57
N LYS A 31 17.06 30.50 -0.22
CA LYS A 31 16.04 30.93 0.74
C LYS A 31 14.68 30.67 0.10
N VAL A 32 13.82 29.91 0.76
CA VAL A 32 12.38 30.00 0.53
C VAL A 32 11.71 30.24 1.87
N CYS A 33 11.42 31.52 2.12
CA CYS A 33 10.32 31.89 2.97
C CYS A 33 9.04 31.59 2.20
N ASN A 34 8.15 30.77 2.75
CA ASN A 34 6.72 30.91 2.47
C ASN A 34 5.95 30.67 3.74
N HIS A 35 5.66 31.79 4.40
CA HIS A 35 4.73 31.93 5.50
C HIS A 35 3.33 31.97 4.88
N VAL A 36 2.62 30.84 4.86
CA VAL A 36 1.18 30.82 4.54
C VAL A 36 0.41 30.97 5.85
N ILE A 37 0.01 32.20 6.10
CA ILE A 37 -1.04 32.56 7.05
C ILE A 37 -2.36 32.08 6.46
N MET A 38 -3.01 31.12 7.12
CA MET A 38 -4.45 30.88 6.99
C MET A 38 -5.08 31.06 8.36
N ARG A 39 -5.66 32.24 8.57
CA ARG A 39 -6.63 32.48 9.63
C ARG A 39 -7.87 31.63 9.33
N HIS A 40 -8.23 30.72 10.21
CA HIS A 40 -9.61 30.26 10.30
C HIS A 40 -10.19 30.65 11.65
N HIS A 41 -11.21 31.49 11.54
CA HIS A 41 -12.04 31.99 12.62
C HIS A 41 -12.69 30.83 13.39
N HIS A 42 -12.74 31.00 14.71
CA HIS A 42 -13.44 30.10 15.62
C HIS A 42 -14.94 30.19 15.36
N MET A 43 -15.56 29.09 14.94
CA MET A 43 -17.01 28.90 15.02
C MET A 43 -17.30 27.86 16.08
N HIS A 44 -17.85 28.34 17.20
CA HIS A 44 -18.44 27.52 18.25
C HIS A 44 -19.75 26.89 17.78
N GLY A 45 -19.99 25.64 18.18
CA GLY A 45 -21.34 25.14 18.40
C GLY A 45 -21.85 24.09 17.42
N ARG A 46 -21.72 22.81 17.78
CA ARG A 46 -22.84 21.90 18.13
C ARG A 46 -22.29 20.50 18.37
N ARG A 47 -22.57 19.98 19.56
CA ARG A 47 -22.27 18.62 20.00
C ARG A 47 -23.39 17.71 19.49
N TYR A 48 -23.17 16.98 18.39
CA TYR A 48 -24.02 15.89 17.92
C TYR A 48 -23.12 14.76 17.39
N GLY A 49 -23.42 13.53 17.82
CA GLY A 49 -22.96 12.24 17.30
C GLY A 49 -21.47 12.14 16.97
N ARG A 50 -20.68 11.44 17.77
CA ARG A 50 -19.27 11.13 17.45
C ARG A 50 -19.24 10.24 16.20
N PRO A 51 -18.90 10.74 14.99
CA PRO A 51 -18.82 9.91 13.81
C PRO A 51 -17.50 9.15 13.92
N GLY A 52 -17.58 7.85 14.11
CA GLY A 52 -16.40 7.00 13.90
C GLY A 52 -16.00 7.13 12.43
N GLY A 53 -14.80 7.67 12.17
CA GLY A 53 -14.21 7.65 10.83
C GLY A 53 -13.97 9.00 10.13
N TRP A 54 -13.62 10.09 10.83
CA TRP A 54 -13.26 11.37 10.18
C TRP A 54 -12.09 11.30 9.17
N GLN A 55 -11.34 10.19 9.14
CA GLN A 55 -10.22 10.01 8.23
C GLN A 55 -10.65 9.46 6.86
N GLN A 56 -11.81 8.80 6.75
CA GLN A 56 -12.36 8.34 5.48
C GLN A 56 -13.38 9.34 4.89
N ALA A 57 -14.05 10.12 5.73
CA ALA A 57 -15.18 10.98 5.35
C ALA A 57 -14.88 12.09 4.31
N GLN A 58 -13.62 12.33 3.96
CA GLN A 58 -13.25 13.35 2.96
C GLN A 58 -13.04 12.79 1.56
N GLN A 59 -12.86 11.47 1.40
CA GLN A 59 -12.60 10.91 0.09
C GLN A 59 -13.93 10.60 -0.63
N PRO A 60 -14.01 10.86 -1.95
CA PRO A 60 -15.13 10.40 -2.75
C PRO A 60 -15.39 8.90 -2.55
N ASP A 61 -16.64 8.49 -2.65
CA ASP A 61 -16.97 7.07 -2.59
C ASP A 61 -16.29 6.32 -3.75
N ALA A 62 -15.75 5.15 -3.44
CA ALA A 62 -15.03 4.29 -4.38
C ALA A 62 -15.58 2.85 -4.39
N SER A 63 -16.78 2.62 -3.84
CA SER A 63 -17.47 1.33 -3.85
C SER A 63 -17.61 0.73 -5.25
N GLY A 64 -17.92 1.56 -6.25
CA GLY A 64 -18.02 1.16 -7.67
C GLY A 64 -16.69 1.10 -8.43
N ALA A 65 -15.53 1.23 -7.76
CA ALA A 65 -14.24 1.25 -8.44
C ALA A 65 -13.97 -0.04 -9.23
N ALA A 66 -14.27 -1.20 -8.65
CA ALA A 66 -14.05 -2.50 -9.29
C ALA A 66 -14.78 -2.61 -10.65
N GLU A 67 -16.09 -2.35 -10.66
CA GLU A 67 -16.90 -2.39 -11.90
C GLU A 67 -16.47 -1.33 -12.90
N TRP A 68 -16.09 -0.14 -12.43
CA TRP A 68 -15.60 0.91 -13.31
C TRP A 68 -14.31 0.51 -14.02
N PHE A 69 -13.35 -0.11 -13.32
CA PHE A 69 -12.13 -0.63 -13.94
C PHE A 69 -12.45 -1.78 -14.89
N ALA A 70 -13.30 -2.73 -14.51
CA ALA A 70 -13.72 -3.83 -15.38
C ALA A 70 -14.30 -3.32 -16.72
N GLY A 71 -15.12 -2.27 -16.69
CA GLY A 71 -15.68 -1.67 -17.91
C GLY A 71 -14.76 -0.67 -18.64
N ARG A 72 -13.72 -0.14 -17.98
CA ARG A 72 -12.84 0.89 -18.56
C ARG A 72 -11.57 0.32 -19.19
N LEU A 73 -11.12 -0.83 -18.71
CA LEU A 73 -9.89 -1.46 -19.19
C LEU A 73 -10.13 -2.11 -20.57
N PRO A 74 -9.16 -2.07 -21.48
CA PRO A 74 -9.21 -2.84 -22.70
C PRO A 74 -9.37 -4.35 -22.43
N GLU A 75 -10.28 -4.99 -23.16
CA GLU A 75 -10.64 -6.41 -22.99
C GLU A 75 -9.47 -7.38 -23.23
N ASP A 76 -8.43 -6.93 -23.95
CA ASP A 76 -7.27 -7.73 -24.34
C ASP A 76 -6.11 -7.68 -23.31
N TRP A 77 -6.21 -6.83 -22.28
CA TRP A 77 -5.14 -6.68 -21.29
C TRP A 77 -5.05 -7.85 -20.32
N PHE A 78 -6.19 -8.39 -19.88
CA PHE A 78 -6.27 -9.33 -18.78
C PHE A 78 -7.17 -10.52 -19.08
N ASP A 79 -6.82 -11.66 -18.50
CA ASP A 79 -7.67 -12.85 -18.44
C ASP A 79 -8.69 -12.68 -17.30
N GLY A 80 -9.85 -12.13 -17.64
CA GLY A 80 -10.95 -11.82 -16.72
C GLY A 80 -10.83 -10.47 -16.02
N ASP A 81 -11.74 -10.22 -15.09
CA ASP A 81 -11.81 -8.96 -14.36
C ASP A 81 -10.58 -8.75 -13.45
N PRO A 82 -10.08 -7.51 -13.33
CA PRO A 82 -8.99 -7.22 -12.43
C PRO A 82 -9.43 -7.33 -10.96
N THR A 83 -8.50 -7.75 -10.11
CA THR A 83 -8.63 -7.54 -8.67
C THR A 83 -8.38 -6.06 -8.35
N VAL A 84 -9.36 -5.38 -7.77
CA VAL A 84 -9.27 -3.97 -7.37
C VAL A 84 -9.32 -3.87 -5.85
N ILE A 85 -8.25 -3.34 -5.26
CA ILE A 85 -8.12 -3.12 -3.82
C ILE A 85 -8.13 -1.63 -3.57
N VAL A 86 -9.01 -1.17 -2.69
CA VAL A 86 -9.16 0.25 -2.37
C VAL A 86 -8.87 0.47 -0.90
N ASP A 87 -7.97 1.42 -0.60
CA ASP A 87 -7.79 1.95 0.74
C ASP A 87 -8.14 3.45 0.79
N ARG A 88 -7.59 4.21 1.74
CA ARG A 88 -7.87 5.63 1.89
C ARG A 88 -7.06 6.52 0.94
N GLU A 89 -5.90 6.06 0.48
CA GLU A 89 -4.93 6.82 -0.31
C GLU A 89 -4.76 6.30 -1.74
N GLU A 90 -4.98 5.00 -1.95
CA GLU A 90 -4.62 4.24 -3.14
C GLU A 90 -5.74 3.31 -3.59
N ILE A 91 -5.85 3.16 -4.91
CA ILE A 91 -6.55 2.06 -5.57
C ILE A 91 -5.47 1.23 -6.28
N THR A 92 -5.34 -0.04 -5.90
CA THR A 92 -4.44 -0.99 -6.55
C THR A 92 -5.22 -1.88 -7.49
N VAL A 93 -4.88 -1.84 -8.77
CA VAL A 93 -5.50 -2.63 -9.84
C VAL A 93 -4.53 -3.73 -10.26
N ILE A 94 -4.93 -4.99 -10.08
CA ILE A 94 -4.11 -6.17 -10.40
C ILE A 94 -4.87 -7.02 -11.42
N GLY A 95 -4.37 -7.12 -12.64
CA GLY A 95 -4.96 -7.96 -13.68
C GLY A 95 -4.11 -9.19 -14.00
N LYS A 96 -4.76 -10.31 -14.28
CA LYS A 96 -4.08 -11.56 -14.66
C LYS A 96 -3.64 -11.47 -16.12
N LEU A 97 -2.35 -11.57 -16.42
CA LEU A 97 -1.92 -11.52 -17.82
C LEU A 97 -2.34 -12.81 -18.55
N PRO A 98 -2.90 -12.72 -19.77
CA PRO A 98 -3.27 -13.87 -20.58
C PRO A 98 -2.09 -14.85 -20.69
N GLY A 99 -2.26 -16.06 -20.14
CA GLY A 99 -1.21 -17.06 -19.97
C GLY A 99 -1.03 -17.99 -21.16
N LEU A 100 0.00 -18.84 -21.07
CA LEU A 100 0.02 -20.08 -21.83
C LEU A 100 -0.96 -21.06 -21.17
N GLU A 101 -1.54 -21.96 -21.96
CA GLU A 101 -2.47 -23.00 -21.46
C GLU A 101 -1.86 -23.84 -20.31
N SER A 102 -0.53 -23.99 -20.32
CA SER A 102 0.26 -24.65 -19.27
C SER A 102 1.18 -23.63 -18.57
N PRO A 103 0.68 -22.84 -17.61
CA PRO A 103 1.50 -21.86 -16.89
C PRO A 103 2.66 -22.50 -16.11
N GLU A 104 2.53 -23.77 -15.71
CA GLU A 104 3.58 -24.52 -15.00
C GLU A 104 4.82 -24.81 -15.86
N GLU A 105 4.69 -24.78 -17.19
CA GLU A 105 5.79 -24.98 -18.14
C GLU A 105 6.49 -23.66 -18.50
N GLU A 106 5.96 -22.53 -18.05
CA GLU A 106 6.53 -21.23 -18.38
C GLU A 106 7.80 -20.97 -17.56
N SER A 107 8.92 -20.78 -18.26
CA SER A 107 10.15 -20.30 -17.62
C SER A 107 9.94 -18.92 -16.99
N ALA A 108 10.49 -18.72 -15.78
CA ALA A 108 10.50 -17.42 -15.09
C ALA A 108 11.03 -16.26 -15.97
N ALA A 109 11.96 -16.54 -16.88
CA ALA A 109 12.46 -15.55 -17.83
C ALA A 109 11.38 -15.09 -18.83
N ARG A 110 10.52 -16.00 -19.28
CA ARG A 110 9.40 -15.70 -20.17
C ARG A 110 8.32 -14.91 -19.43
N ALA A 111 7.97 -15.32 -18.22
CA ALA A 111 7.04 -14.59 -17.35
C ALA A 111 7.51 -13.14 -17.11
N SER A 112 8.77 -12.96 -16.70
CA SER A 112 9.39 -11.64 -16.52
C SER A 112 9.38 -10.78 -17.79
N GLY A 113 9.65 -11.39 -18.95
CA GLY A 113 9.58 -10.73 -20.25
C GLY A 113 8.18 -10.25 -20.62
N ARG A 114 7.13 -11.05 -20.33
CA ARG A 114 5.73 -10.66 -20.55
C ARG A 114 5.31 -9.51 -19.63
N VAL A 115 5.68 -9.59 -18.34
CA VAL A 115 5.42 -8.52 -17.36
C VAL A 115 6.08 -7.21 -17.79
N SER A 116 7.35 -7.27 -18.21
CA SER A 116 8.10 -6.09 -18.66
C SER A 116 7.50 -5.48 -19.93
N ARG A 117 7.17 -6.32 -20.93
CA ARG A 117 6.51 -5.90 -22.17
C ARG A 117 5.18 -5.19 -21.87
N PHE A 118 4.31 -5.83 -21.09
CA PHE A 118 3.02 -5.25 -20.73
C PHE A 118 3.21 -3.93 -19.97
N ARG A 119 4.13 -3.90 -19.01
CA ARG A 119 4.46 -2.71 -18.23
C ARG A 119 4.84 -1.55 -19.13
N ASP A 120 5.64 -1.78 -20.17
CA ASP A 120 6.14 -0.70 -21.03
C ASP A 120 5.14 -0.31 -22.12
N GLU A 121 4.55 -1.28 -22.82
CA GLU A 121 3.62 -1.05 -23.94
C GLU A 121 2.33 -0.36 -23.49
N THR A 122 1.73 -0.76 -22.36
CA THR A 122 0.44 -0.18 -21.92
C THR A 122 0.59 1.04 -20.99
N ARG A 123 1.82 1.52 -20.75
CA ARG A 123 2.08 2.65 -19.84
C ARG A 123 1.25 3.90 -20.16
N PRO A 124 1.18 4.42 -21.40
CA PRO A 124 0.46 5.67 -21.68
C PRO A 124 -1.05 5.55 -21.39
N GLU A 125 -1.64 4.43 -21.77
CA GLU A 125 -3.06 4.18 -21.58
C GLU A 125 -3.39 3.95 -20.10
N ARG A 126 -2.57 3.17 -19.38
CA ARG A 126 -2.71 3.01 -17.92
C ARG A 126 -2.62 4.35 -17.18
N MET A 127 -1.75 5.26 -17.62
CA MET A 127 -1.68 6.61 -17.03
C MET A 127 -2.96 7.39 -17.27
N THR A 128 -3.53 7.33 -18.47
CA THR A 128 -4.80 8.00 -18.81
C THR A 128 -5.95 7.48 -17.94
N ILE A 129 -6.08 6.15 -17.82
CA ILE A 129 -7.10 5.52 -16.97
C ILE A 129 -6.89 5.87 -15.49
N ALA A 130 -5.63 5.87 -15.03
CA ALA A 130 -5.28 6.25 -13.66
C ALA A 130 -5.64 7.69 -13.33
N ASP A 131 -5.48 8.62 -14.26
CA ASP A 131 -5.83 10.03 -14.09
C ASP A 131 -7.36 10.22 -14.05
N GLU A 132 -8.11 9.51 -14.92
CA GLU A 132 -9.58 9.48 -14.88
C GLU A 132 -10.10 8.96 -13.52
N ALA A 133 -9.54 7.85 -13.05
CA ALA A 133 -9.88 7.25 -11.77
C ALA A 133 -9.51 8.17 -10.60
N GLN A 134 -8.35 8.83 -10.65
CA GLN A 134 -7.93 9.80 -9.63
C GLN A 134 -8.90 10.96 -9.54
N ASN A 135 -9.34 11.51 -10.68
CA ASN A 135 -10.31 12.59 -10.73
C ASN A 135 -11.67 12.17 -10.18
N ARG A 136 -12.06 10.90 -10.38
CA ARG A 136 -13.33 10.36 -9.90
C ARG A 136 -13.31 10.00 -8.42
N TYR A 137 -12.29 9.28 -7.96
CA TYR A 137 -12.25 8.62 -6.66
C TYR A 137 -11.34 9.32 -5.63
N GLY A 138 -10.57 10.34 -6.02
CA GLY A 138 -9.70 11.11 -5.11
C GLY A 138 -8.51 10.32 -4.55
N ARG A 139 -8.17 9.17 -5.14
CA ARG A 139 -7.11 8.25 -4.69
C ARG A 139 -6.12 8.00 -5.82
N LYS A 140 -4.84 7.84 -5.47
CA LYS A 140 -3.81 7.45 -6.45
C LYS A 140 -4.08 6.05 -6.97
N VAL A 141 -3.72 5.79 -8.22
CA VAL A 141 -3.88 4.46 -8.81
C VAL A 141 -2.53 3.82 -9.00
N SER A 142 -2.42 2.59 -8.52
CA SER A 142 -1.27 1.73 -8.70
C SER A 142 -1.67 0.47 -9.44
N TRP A 143 -0.70 -0.05 -10.17
CA TRP A 143 -0.90 -1.12 -11.13
C TRP A 143 -0.08 -2.34 -10.72
N GLY A 144 -0.63 -3.52 -10.94
CA GLY A 144 0.07 -4.77 -10.82
C GLY A 144 -0.47 -5.78 -11.81
N VAL A 145 0.24 -6.88 -11.92
CA VAL A 145 -0.14 -8.01 -12.77
C VAL A 145 0.01 -9.32 -12.02
N GLU A 146 -0.78 -10.31 -12.40
CA GLU A 146 -0.63 -11.69 -11.92
C GLU A 146 -0.15 -12.59 -13.07
N VAL A 147 0.94 -13.34 -12.83
CA VAL A 147 1.52 -14.29 -13.79
C VAL A 147 1.94 -15.55 -13.05
N GLY A 148 1.47 -16.72 -13.48
CA GLY A 148 1.82 -17.99 -12.83
C GLY A 148 1.41 -18.08 -11.35
N GLY A 149 0.37 -17.34 -10.93
CA GLY A 149 -0.05 -17.22 -9.53
C GLY A 149 0.77 -16.25 -8.69
N GLU A 150 1.82 -15.64 -9.25
CA GLU A 150 2.61 -14.60 -8.58
C GLU A 150 2.08 -13.21 -8.92
N ARG A 151 1.86 -12.38 -7.89
CA ARG A 151 1.46 -10.97 -8.04
C ARG A 151 2.67 -10.07 -8.05
N ILE A 152 2.81 -9.30 -9.13
CA ILE A 152 3.89 -8.34 -9.32
C ILE A 152 3.29 -6.94 -9.40
N LEU A 153 3.50 -6.14 -8.35
CA LEU A 153 3.15 -4.73 -8.35
C LEU A 153 4.19 -3.92 -9.13
N PHE A 154 3.73 -2.91 -9.87
CA PHE A 154 4.58 -1.88 -10.44
C PHE A 154 4.89 -0.83 -9.35
N THR A 155 5.07 0.43 -9.75
CA THR A 155 5.24 1.52 -8.79
C THR A 155 3.94 1.71 -8.01
N HIS A 156 4.00 1.52 -6.69
CA HIS A 156 2.92 1.78 -5.74
C HIS A 156 3.35 2.83 -4.72
N ILE A 157 2.39 3.47 -4.08
CA ILE A 157 2.68 4.57 -3.16
C ILE A 157 3.21 4.06 -1.82
N ALA A 158 4.25 4.70 -1.31
CA ALA A 158 4.65 4.56 0.09
C ALA A 158 4.19 5.83 0.83
N VAL A 159 3.09 5.72 1.60
CA VAL A 159 2.55 6.85 2.37
C VAL A 159 3.27 6.92 3.73
N PRO A 160 3.91 8.04 4.08
CA PRO A 160 4.50 8.20 5.40
C PRO A 160 3.41 8.25 6.48
N VAL A 161 3.51 7.39 7.49
CA VAL A 161 2.62 7.40 8.66
C VAL A 161 3.35 8.03 9.84
N MET A 162 2.84 9.16 10.32
CA MET A 162 3.38 9.82 11.51
C MET A 162 2.80 9.19 12.77
N THR A 163 3.64 8.53 13.57
CA THR A 163 3.24 7.89 14.83
C THR A 163 3.78 8.65 16.05
N ARG A 164 2.99 8.73 17.13
CA ARG A 164 3.40 9.32 18.41
C ARG A 164 3.79 8.20 19.38
N LEU A 165 5.07 7.86 19.40
CA LEU A 165 5.62 6.84 20.30
C LEU A 165 6.20 7.47 21.56
N LYS A 166 5.95 6.87 22.74
CA LYS A 166 6.66 7.23 23.98
C LYS A 166 8.05 6.57 23.97
N GLN A 167 8.81 6.82 25.02
CA GLN A 167 10.18 6.32 25.10
C GLN A 167 10.27 4.79 25.08
N PRO A 168 9.43 4.02 25.81
CA PRO A 168 9.51 2.57 25.79
C PRO A 168 9.31 1.97 24.39
N GLU A 169 8.36 2.48 23.60
CA GLU A 169 8.15 1.98 22.24
C GLU A 169 9.31 2.36 21.32
N ARG A 170 9.93 3.54 21.52
CA ARG A 170 11.16 3.89 20.78
C ARG A 170 12.34 2.98 21.13
N GLN A 171 12.48 2.54 22.38
CA GLN A 171 13.52 1.59 22.78
C GLN A 171 13.35 0.22 22.08
N VAL A 172 12.11 -0.21 21.84
CA VAL A 172 11.85 -1.41 21.02
C VAL A 172 12.38 -1.23 19.60
N LEU A 173 12.09 -0.09 18.96
CA LEU A 173 12.60 0.20 17.62
C LEU A 173 14.12 0.30 17.58
N ASP A 174 14.74 0.90 18.60
CA ASP A 174 16.20 0.98 18.72
C ASP A 174 16.81 -0.41 18.81
N THR A 175 16.21 -1.30 19.60
CA THR A 175 16.66 -2.70 19.71
C THR A 175 16.60 -3.42 18.37
N LEU A 176 15.55 -3.20 17.56
CA LEU A 176 15.43 -3.79 16.21
C LEU A 176 16.51 -3.29 15.25
N VAL A 177 16.86 -2.01 15.33
CA VAL A 177 17.93 -1.43 14.53
C VAL A 177 19.30 -1.96 14.98
N ASP A 178 19.57 -1.93 16.28
CA ASP A 178 20.83 -2.39 16.87
C ASP A 178 21.07 -3.89 16.62
N ALA A 179 20.01 -4.71 16.62
CA ALA A 179 20.07 -6.12 16.27
C ALA A 179 20.25 -6.39 14.76
N GLY A 180 20.21 -5.36 13.92
CA GLY A 180 20.33 -5.48 12.46
C GLY A 180 19.09 -6.01 11.75
N VAL A 181 17.94 -6.09 12.46
CA VAL A 181 16.65 -6.49 11.87
C VAL A 181 16.14 -5.40 10.92
N ALA A 182 16.44 -4.14 11.22
CA ALA A 182 16.01 -2.98 10.44
C ALA A 182 17.16 -1.99 10.19
N ARG A 183 17.13 -1.30 9.05
CA ARG A 183 18.17 -0.32 8.68
C ARG A 183 17.93 1.07 9.26
N SER A 184 16.72 1.33 9.76
CA SER A 184 16.31 2.59 10.37
C SER A 184 15.09 2.37 11.27
N ARG A 185 14.77 3.33 12.15
CA ARG A 185 13.55 3.26 12.98
C ARG A 185 12.26 3.17 12.16
N SER A 186 12.21 3.80 10.98
CA SER A 186 11.05 3.71 10.08
C SER A 186 10.94 2.31 9.45
N ASP A 187 12.07 1.72 9.08
CA ASP A 187 12.15 0.33 8.58
C ASP A 187 11.75 -0.66 9.70
N ALA A 188 12.13 -0.38 10.95
CA ALA A 188 11.74 -1.15 12.12
C ALA A 188 10.22 -1.11 12.35
N LEU A 189 9.59 0.06 12.19
CA LEU A 189 8.13 0.18 12.25
C LEU A 189 7.45 -0.61 11.12
N ALA A 190 7.97 -0.53 9.90
CA ALA A 190 7.44 -1.32 8.78
C ALA A 190 7.56 -2.83 9.05
N TRP A 191 8.69 -3.28 9.63
CA TRP A 191 8.87 -4.66 10.06
C TRP A 191 7.85 -5.07 11.13
N SER A 192 7.62 -4.23 12.16
CA SER A 192 6.61 -4.51 13.19
C SER A 192 5.19 -4.64 12.62
N VAL A 193 4.82 -3.82 11.63
CA VAL A 193 3.51 -3.92 10.96
C VAL A 193 3.38 -5.22 10.17
N LYS A 194 4.43 -5.63 9.44
CA LYS A 194 4.46 -6.92 8.72
C LYS A 194 4.31 -8.09 9.69
N LEU A 195 5.04 -8.08 10.80
CA LEU A 195 4.98 -9.11 11.83
C LEU A 195 3.56 -9.25 12.40
N VAL A 196 2.89 -8.13 12.68
CA VAL A 196 1.49 -8.14 13.13
C VAL A 196 0.59 -8.77 12.06
N GLY A 197 0.74 -8.39 10.78
CA GLY A 197 -0.02 -8.99 9.68
C GLY A 197 0.14 -10.51 9.60
N GLU A 198 1.38 -11.01 9.66
CA GLU A 198 1.67 -12.45 9.56
C GLU A 198 1.13 -13.26 10.76
N HIS A 199 1.24 -12.74 11.98
CA HIS A 199 0.91 -13.50 13.19
C HIS A 199 -0.50 -13.25 13.73
N THR A 200 -1.23 -12.26 13.22
CA THR A 200 -2.58 -11.93 13.69
C THR A 200 -3.62 -11.95 12.57
N GLU A 201 -3.33 -12.55 11.41
CA GLU A 201 -4.23 -12.51 10.25
C GLU A 201 -5.62 -13.06 10.57
N GLU A 202 -5.74 -14.13 11.37
CA GLU A 202 -7.04 -14.66 11.79
C GLU A 202 -7.84 -13.62 12.61
N TRP A 203 -7.17 -12.91 13.52
CA TRP A 203 -7.80 -11.86 14.32
C TRP A 203 -8.16 -10.63 13.47
N LEU A 204 -7.28 -10.23 12.54
CA LEU A 204 -7.54 -9.15 11.58
C LEU A 204 -8.70 -9.50 10.65
N ALA A 205 -8.81 -10.74 10.17
CA ALA A 205 -9.92 -11.22 9.36
C ALA A 205 -11.25 -11.11 10.12
N LYS A 206 -11.30 -11.57 11.37
CA LYS A 206 -12.48 -11.40 12.24
C LYS A 206 -12.84 -9.94 12.45
N LEU A 207 -11.85 -9.06 12.65
CA LEU A 207 -12.08 -7.61 12.78
C LEU A 207 -12.67 -7.01 11.49
N ARG A 208 -12.15 -7.38 10.31
CA ARG A 208 -12.70 -6.95 9.02
C ARG A 208 -14.15 -7.42 8.84
N THR A 209 -14.44 -8.70 9.11
CA THR A 209 -15.81 -9.24 9.07
C THR A 209 -16.75 -8.46 9.99
N ALA A 210 -16.31 -8.15 11.22
CA ALA A 210 -17.11 -7.37 12.16
C ALA A 210 -17.37 -5.94 11.67
N MET A 211 -16.38 -5.27 11.05
CA MET A 211 -16.57 -3.94 10.47
C MET A 211 -17.51 -3.96 9.26
N SER A 212 -17.43 -4.98 8.39
CA SER A 212 -18.37 -5.16 7.28
C SER A 212 -19.81 -5.30 7.77
N ALA A 213 -20.04 -6.08 8.83
CA ALA A 213 -21.37 -6.18 9.43
C ALA A 213 -21.89 -4.84 10.00
N VAL A 214 -20.99 -3.99 10.52
CA VAL A 214 -21.34 -2.63 10.95
C VAL A 214 -21.71 -1.75 9.75
N ASP A 215 -21.00 -1.88 8.64
CA ASP A 215 -21.30 -1.13 7.41
C ASP A 215 -22.60 -1.60 6.75
N ASP A 216 -22.91 -2.89 6.75
CA ASP A 216 -24.19 -3.44 6.30
C ASP A 216 -25.37 -2.89 7.13
N LEU A 217 -25.22 -2.82 8.46
CA LEU A 217 -26.22 -2.23 9.35
C LEU A 217 -26.41 -0.72 9.08
N ARG A 218 -25.33 0.00 8.75
CA ARG A 218 -25.42 1.41 8.36
C ARG A 218 -26.15 1.58 7.03
N ALA A 219 -25.93 0.67 6.08
CA ALA A 219 -26.57 0.69 4.77
C ALA A 219 -28.07 0.35 4.82
N GLN A 220 -28.46 -0.59 5.68
CA GLN A 220 -29.88 -0.89 5.96
C GLN A 220 -30.60 0.35 6.52
N GLY A 221 -29.91 1.12 7.37
CA GLY A 221 -30.53 2.24 8.07
C GLY A 221 -31.58 1.75 9.08
N PRO A 222 -32.16 2.65 9.90
CA PRO A 222 -33.26 2.27 10.76
C PRO A 222 -34.53 2.11 9.90
N ASP A 223 -35.06 0.89 9.78
CA ASP A 223 -36.43 0.62 9.30
C ASP A 223 -37.45 1.17 10.31
N LEU A 224 -37.53 2.50 10.38
CA LEU A 224 -38.61 3.17 11.08
C LEU A 224 -39.74 3.34 10.05
N PRO A 225 -40.88 2.65 10.20
CA PRO A 225 -42.09 3.10 9.52
C PRO A 225 -42.32 4.57 9.93
N ALA A 226 -42.61 5.40 8.94
CA ALA A 226 -42.93 6.82 9.13
C ALA A 226 -44.05 7.02 10.17
#